data_AF-A0AAN7A2L3-F1
#
_entry.id   AF-A0AAN7A2L3-F1
#
_cell.length_a   1.000
_cell.length_b   1.000
_cell.length_c   1.000
_cell.angle_alpha   90.00
_cell.angle_beta   90.00
_cell.angle_gamma   90.00
#
_symmetry.space_group_name_H-M   'P 1'
#
loop_
_entity.id
_entity.type
_entity.pdbx_description
1 polymer ?
#
loop_
_entity_poly.entity_id
_entity_poly.type
_entity_poly.pdbx_seq_one_letter_code
_entity_poly.pdbx_strand_id
1 'polypeptide(L)'
;MIFEGFEIDYAHVKLLPIHDNAAVGDPTMAVAPFYETYQGYVSSLSGPLLDTECSASVADLGGLYRHEAARPPRSWTSLSSHFSAVLRDPWYKNLLIAQDALFHTSVVFIRKRLGYKYCFLPATTEAISSPMGLGSDSEPVSIFFLGQKTYLADSMQFALEYMLRIRDEVTGVYYANNSFRGEEADAMHLNRFFHVECELLGPFSKGIETAEAYIIQLVSASVEEHEELVKAVAGTTDHLVALLELYRSYGGKFPQISVDDALALPVIVGDCALWLGSSNMTTFVT
;
A
#
# COMPACT_ATOMS: atom_id res chain seq x y z
N MET A 1 -15.84 -15.37 -19.77
CA MET A 1 -15.87 -14.18 -18.87
C MET A 1 -17.21 -14.19 -18.16
N ILE A 2 -17.22 -14.12 -16.83
CA ILE A 2 -18.45 -14.10 -16.02
C ILE A 2 -18.51 -12.76 -15.31
N PHE A 3 -19.67 -12.10 -15.35
CA PHE A 3 -19.95 -10.90 -14.57
C PHE A 3 -20.76 -11.30 -13.33
N GLU A 4 -20.33 -10.84 -12.16
CA GLU A 4 -20.99 -11.03 -10.86
C GLU A 4 -21.36 -9.67 -10.28
N GLY A 5 -22.49 -9.57 -9.56
CA GLY A 5 -22.96 -8.34 -8.93
C GLY A 5 -23.41 -7.27 -9.94
N PHE A 6 -24.73 -7.15 -10.13
CA PHE A 6 -25.36 -6.09 -10.93
C PHE A 6 -26.32 -5.28 -10.06
N GLU A 7 -25.80 -4.61 -9.04
CA GLU A 7 -26.55 -3.59 -8.31
C GLU A 7 -25.74 -2.30 -8.27
N ILE A 8 -26.35 -1.23 -8.80
CA ILE A 8 -25.97 0.20 -8.83
C ILE A 8 -24.45 0.46 -8.99
N ASP A 9 -24.06 0.70 -10.25
CA ASP A 9 -22.82 1.36 -10.68
C ASP A 9 -21.47 0.63 -10.48
N TYR A 10 -21.44 -0.70 -10.34
CA TYR A 10 -20.20 -1.50 -10.49
C TYR A 10 -20.45 -2.90 -11.06
N ALA A 11 -19.43 -3.47 -11.69
CA ALA A 11 -19.44 -4.83 -12.23
C ALA A 11 -18.21 -5.61 -11.76
N HIS A 12 -18.39 -6.80 -11.19
CA HIS A 12 -17.29 -7.70 -10.87
C HIS A 12 -17.10 -8.68 -12.02
N VAL A 13 -15.89 -8.81 -12.56
CA VAL A 13 -15.61 -9.68 -13.72
C VAL A 13 -14.61 -10.76 -13.36
N LYS A 14 -14.98 -12.02 -13.58
CA LYS A 14 -14.08 -13.17 -13.54
C LYS A 14 -13.72 -13.58 -14.97
N LEU A 15 -12.44 -13.51 -15.30
CA LEU A 15 -11.91 -14.03 -16.56
C LEU A 15 -11.64 -15.53 -16.39
N LEU A 16 -12.49 -16.35 -16.99
CA LEU A 16 -12.28 -17.78 -17.14
C LEU A 16 -11.70 -18.03 -18.53
N PRO A 17 -10.47 -18.55 -18.64
CA PRO A 17 -9.95 -19.00 -19.92
C PRO A 17 -10.81 -20.17 -20.40
N ILE A 18 -11.41 -20.03 -21.58
CA ILE A 18 -12.13 -21.12 -22.25
C ILE A 18 -11.11 -21.81 -23.15
N HIS A 19 -10.93 -23.11 -22.95
CA HIS A 19 -10.25 -23.96 -23.91
C HIS A 19 -11.29 -24.45 -24.94
N ASP A 20 -10.94 -24.41 -26.22
CA ASP A 20 -11.84 -24.84 -27.29
C ASP A 20 -12.29 -26.29 -27.08
N ASN A 21 -13.59 -26.47 -26.88
CA ASN A 21 -14.26 -27.72 -27.17
C ASN A 21 -15.44 -27.41 -28.10
N ALA A 22 -15.43 -28.10 -29.23
CA ALA A 22 -16.27 -27.96 -30.41
C ALA A 22 -17.74 -27.54 -30.19
N ALA A 23 -18.16 -26.60 -31.03
CA ALA A 23 -19.51 -26.31 -31.52
C ALA A 23 -20.71 -26.74 -30.65
N VAL A 24 -21.25 -25.79 -29.87
CA VAL A 24 -22.61 -25.86 -29.34
C VAL A 24 -23.37 -24.65 -29.86
N GLY A 25 -24.56 -24.91 -30.42
CA GLY A 25 -25.36 -23.96 -31.20
C GLY A 25 -25.82 -22.71 -30.45
N ASP A 26 -26.34 -21.77 -31.23
CA ASP A 26 -26.68 -20.40 -30.85
C ASP A 26 -27.64 -20.36 -29.64
N PRO A 27 -27.19 -19.87 -28.46
CA PRO A 27 -28.06 -19.76 -27.29
C PRO A 27 -28.99 -18.56 -27.47
N THR A 28 -30.30 -18.79 -27.43
CA THR A 28 -31.31 -17.73 -27.38
C THR A 28 -31.02 -16.76 -26.22
N MET A 29 -30.94 -15.45 -26.52
CA MET A 29 -30.67 -14.37 -25.57
C MET A 29 -31.79 -14.18 -24.55
N ALA A 30 -31.84 -15.03 -23.52
CA ALA A 30 -32.66 -14.77 -22.35
C ALA A 30 -31.90 -13.84 -21.37
N VAL A 31 -32.58 -12.80 -20.89
CA VAL A 31 -32.06 -11.83 -19.91
C VAL A 31 -32.58 -12.21 -18.53
N ALA A 32 -31.73 -12.12 -17.50
CA ALA A 32 -32.14 -12.37 -16.13
C ALA A 32 -33.11 -11.29 -15.64
N PRO A 33 -34.22 -11.66 -14.98
CA PRO A 33 -35.08 -10.69 -14.32
C PRO A 33 -34.33 -9.97 -13.18
N PHE A 34 -34.58 -8.67 -13.03
CA PHE A 34 -34.04 -7.87 -11.94
C PHE A 34 -34.78 -8.16 -10.62
N TYR A 35 -34.03 -8.27 -9.53
CA TYR A 35 -34.56 -8.41 -8.18
C TYR A 35 -33.90 -7.38 -7.28
N GLU A 36 -34.69 -6.65 -6.49
CA GLU A 36 -34.20 -5.63 -5.54
C GLU A 36 -33.53 -6.25 -4.30
N THR A 37 -33.56 -7.57 -4.16
CA THR A 37 -32.94 -8.29 -3.05
C THR A 37 -32.35 -9.59 -3.57
N TYR A 38 -31.09 -9.86 -3.21
CA TYR A 38 -30.36 -11.04 -3.68
C TYR A 38 -31.06 -12.36 -3.31
N GLN A 39 -31.35 -13.20 -4.31
CA GLN A 39 -32.16 -14.41 -4.16
C GLN A 39 -31.36 -15.67 -3.77
N GLY A 40 -30.04 -15.56 -3.55
CA GLY A 40 -29.22 -16.68 -3.09
C GLY A 40 -28.81 -17.70 -4.16
N TYR A 41 -29.03 -17.40 -5.43
CA TYR A 41 -28.56 -18.20 -6.57
C TYR A 41 -28.12 -17.29 -7.73
N VAL A 42 -27.28 -17.83 -8.62
CA VAL A 42 -26.74 -17.10 -9.79
C VAL A 42 -27.30 -17.73 -11.07
N SER A 43 -27.63 -16.90 -12.06
CA SER A 43 -28.09 -17.30 -13.38
C SER A 43 -26.98 -17.14 -14.42
N SER A 44 -26.94 -18.01 -15.43
CA SER A 44 -26.05 -17.87 -16.60
C SER A 44 -26.64 -16.97 -17.70
N LEU A 45 -27.81 -16.38 -17.47
CA LEU A 45 -28.45 -15.44 -18.37
C LEU A 45 -27.75 -14.07 -18.38
N SER A 46 -27.90 -13.33 -19.47
CA SER A 46 -27.33 -11.97 -19.57
C SER A 46 -27.94 -11.06 -18.51
N GLY A 47 -27.12 -10.19 -17.91
CA GLY A 47 -27.58 -9.20 -16.93
C GLY A 47 -28.53 -8.16 -17.53
N PRO A 48 -29.29 -7.42 -16.70
CA PRO A 48 -30.16 -6.35 -17.17
C PRO A 48 -29.36 -5.26 -17.90
N LEU A 49 -29.93 -4.70 -18.96
CA LEU A 49 -29.32 -3.61 -19.74
C LEU A 49 -29.38 -2.31 -18.93
N LEU A 50 -28.26 -1.59 -18.87
CA LEU A 50 -28.13 -0.31 -18.16
C LEU A 50 -28.84 0.81 -18.94
N ASP A 51 -29.67 1.59 -18.25
CA ASP A 51 -30.17 2.86 -18.76
C ASP A 51 -29.07 3.93 -18.70
N THR A 52 -28.94 4.71 -19.77
CA THR A 52 -27.76 5.55 -20.08
C THR A 52 -27.71 6.90 -19.33
N GLU A 53 -28.58 7.14 -18.34
CA GLU A 53 -28.68 8.46 -17.70
C GLU A 53 -27.84 8.65 -16.43
N CYS A 54 -27.14 7.64 -15.91
CA CYS A 54 -26.29 7.80 -14.74
C CYS A 54 -24.81 8.01 -15.13
N SER A 55 -24.41 9.27 -15.33
CA SER A 55 -23.00 9.64 -15.39
C SER A 55 -22.71 10.69 -14.32
N ALA A 56 -22.17 10.25 -13.19
CA ALA A 56 -21.57 11.19 -12.24
C ALA A 56 -20.26 11.72 -12.86
N SER A 57 -20.13 13.04 -12.95
CA SER A 57 -18.96 13.67 -13.55
C SER A 57 -17.83 13.76 -12.53
N VAL A 58 -16.58 13.63 -13.00
CA VAL A 58 -15.36 13.78 -12.17
C VAL A 58 -15.29 15.14 -11.47
N ALA A 59 -16.03 16.14 -11.93
CA ALA A 59 -16.09 17.48 -11.35
C ALA A 59 -16.81 17.56 -10.00
N ASP A 60 -17.69 16.60 -9.69
CA ASP A 60 -18.50 16.61 -8.46
C ASP A 60 -17.70 16.25 -7.19
N LEU A 61 -16.46 15.76 -7.35
CA LEU A 61 -15.56 15.40 -6.26
C LEU A 61 -14.75 16.58 -5.70
N GLY A 62 -14.70 17.73 -6.40
CA GLY A 62 -13.89 18.88 -5.99
C GLY A 62 -14.42 19.66 -4.78
N GLY A 63 -15.69 19.51 -4.42
CA GLY A 63 -16.35 20.29 -3.37
C GLY A 63 -16.26 19.72 -1.94
N LEU A 64 -15.65 18.55 -1.75
CA LEU A 64 -15.65 17.83 -0.46
C LEU A 64 -14.49 18.21 0.49
N TYR A 65 -13.60 19.09 0.04
CA TYR A 65 -12.40 19.45 0.78
C TYR A 65 -12.63 20.67 1.69
N ARG A 66 -13.08 20.41 2.92
CA ARG A 66 -13.11 21.43 3.99
C ARG A 66 -11.87 21.29 4.89
N HIS A 67 -11.22 22.42 5.14
CA HIS A 67 -9.98 22.56 5.90
C HIS A 67 -10.21 22.56 7.42
N GLU A 68 -9.99 21.40 8.03
CA GLU A 68 -9.34 21.16 9.33
C GLU A 68 -8.58 19.83 9.17
N ALA A 69 -7.45 19.63 9.87
CA ALA A 69 -6.70 18.37 9.76
C ALA A 69 -7.63 17.17 9.99
N ALA A 70 -7.77 16.31 8.98
CA ALA A 70 -8.86 15.35 8.93
C ALA A 70 -8.57 14.18 9.89
N ARG A 71 -9.17 14.22 11.07
CA ARG A 71 -9.09 13.11 12.04
C ARG A 71 -9.89 11.92 11.54
N PRO A 72 -9.44 10.68 11.80
CA PRO A 72 -10.22 9.50 11.45
C PRO A 72 -11.59 9.56 12.16
N PRO A 73 -12.72 9.37 11.46
CA PRO A 73 -14.07 9.38 12.05
C PRO A 73 -14.31 8.28 13.09
N ARG A 74 -13.41 7.28 13.17
CA ARG A 74 -13.49 6.12 14.06
C ARG A 74 -14.82 5.36 13.94
N SER A 75 -15.36 5.23 12.73
CA SER A 75 -16.65 4.56 12.50
C SER A 75 -16.67 3.09 12.97
N TRP A 76 -15.49 2.46 13.12
CA TRP A 76 -15.34 1.12 13.71
C TRP A 76 -15.79 1.03 15.18
N THR A 77 -15.96 2.16 15.88
CA THR A 77 -16.54 2.19 17.23
C THR A 77 -18.03 1.84 17.24
N SER A 78 -18.71 1.93 16.09
CA SER A 78 -20.10 1.52 15.89
C SER A 78 -20.18 0.51 14.75
N LEU A 79 -19.94 -0.77 15.05
CA LEU A 79 -19.88 -1.84 14.05
C LEU A 79 -21.14 -1.93 13.17
N SER A 80 -22.33 -1.64 13.72
CA SER A 80 -23.59 -1.69 12.99
C SER A 80 -23.74 -0.61 11.91
N SER A 81 -23.01 0.50 12.03
CA SER A 81 -23.05 1.62 11.09
C SER A 81 -21.74 1.83 10.33
N HIS A 82 -20.67 1.11 10.71
CA HIS A 82 -19.32 1.25 10.17
C HIS A 82 -19.29 1.27 8.64
N PHE A 83 -19.80 0.21 7.99
CA PHE A 83 -19.74 0.10 6.53
C PHE A 83 -20.52 1.22 5.82
N SER A 84 -21.72 1.53 6.29
CA SER A 84 -22.52 2.63 5.75
C SER A 84 -21.84 3.99 5.93
N ALA A 85 -21.14 4.20 7.05
CA ALA A 85 -20.36 5.40 7.29
C ALA A 85 -19.14 5.48 6.36
N VAL A 86 -18.39 4.38 6.20
CA VAL A 86 -17.24 4.28 5.29
C VAL A 86 -17.59 4.69 3.86
N LEU A 87 -18.75 4.24 3.35
CA LEU A 87 -19.19 4.56 1.99
C LEU A 87 -19.55 6.04 1.78
N ARG A 88 -19.92 6.75 2.85
CA ARG A 88 -20.46 8.12 2.78
C ARG A 88 -19.43 9.17 3.18
N ASP A 89 -18.53 8.84 4.10
CA ASP A 89 -17.62 9.80 4.71
C ASP A 89 -16.40 10.08 3.80
N PRO A 90 -16.12 11.36 3.47
CA PRO A 90 -15.00 11.75 2.62
C PRO A 90 -13.63 11.31 3.14
N TRP A 91 -13.47 11.14 4.46
CA TRP A 91 -12.21 10.71 5.05
C TRP A 91 -11.79 9.32 4.54
N TYR A 92 -12.73 8.36 4.50
CA TYR A 92 -12.43 7.01 4.01
C TYR A 92 -12.22 6.97 2.50
N LYS A 93 -12.90 7.84 1.75
CA LYS A 93 -12.68 7.99 0.30
C LYS A 93 -11.26 8.51 0.03
N ASN A 94 -10.84 9.54 0.75
CA ASN A 94 -9.50 10.10 0.65
C ASN A 94 -8.42 9.09 1.07
N LEU A 95 -8.69 8.26 2.09
CA LEU A 95 -7.79 7.18 2.48
C LEU A 95 -7.58 6.19 1.32
N LEU A 96 -8.64 5.77 0.63
CA LEU A 96 -8.53 4.87 -0.53
C LEU A 96 -7.72 5.50 -1.65
N ILE A 97 -7.98 6.78 -1.98
CA ILE A 97 -7.23 7.50 -3.02
C ILE A 97 -5.75 7.61 -2.63
N ALA A 98 -5.44 7.90 -1.36
CA ALA A 98 -4.06 7.97 -0.88
C ALA A 98 -3.35 6.61 -0.96
N GLN A 99 -4.05 5.52 -0.62
CA GLN A 99 -3.52 4.16 -0.74
C GLN A 99 -3.23 3.77 -2.20
N ASP A 100 -4.15 4.10 -3.12
CA ASP A 100 -3.99 3.87 -4.55
C ASP A 100 -2.78 4.64 -5.11
N ALA A 101 -2.71 5.94 -4.81
CA ALA A 101 -1.59 6.81 -5.17
C ALA A 101 -0.25 6.28 -4.68
N LEU A 102 -0.17 5.89 -3.39
CA LEU A 102 1.02 5.30 -2.80
C LEU A 102 1.43 4.03 -3.56
N PHE A 103 0.50 3.07 -3.73
CA PHE A 103 0.78 1.80 -4.40
C PHE A 103 1.28 2.00 -5.84
N HIS A 104 0.58 2.81 -6.63
CA HIS A 104 0.93 3.02 -8.02
C HIS A 104 2.24 3.79 -8.20
N THR A 105 2.50 4.79 -7.35
CA THR A 105 3.79 5.51 -7.33
C THR A 105 4.92 4.54 -7.00
N SER A 106 4.74 3.66 -6.02
CA SER A 106 5.74 2.65 -5.66
C SER A 106 6.01 1.68 -6.80
N VAL A 107 4.97 1.13 -7.42
CA VAL A 107 5.12 0.20 -8.55
C VAL A 107 5.80 0.88 -9.73
N VAL A 108 5.42 2.12 -10.06
CA VAL A 108 6.06 2.89 -11.13
C VAL A 108 7.53 3.12 -10.84
N PHE A 109 7.87 3.56 -9.64
CA PHE A 109 9.25 3.78 -9.21
C PHE A 109 10.08 2.49 -9.35
N ILE A 110 9.65 1.43 -8.67
CA ILE A 110 10.45 0.20 -8.57
C ILE A 110 10.55 -0.48 -9.94
N ARG A 111 9.44 -0.62 -10.67
CA ARG A 111 9.43 -1.33 -11.95
C ARG A 111 10.02 -0.50 -13.08
N LYS A 112 9.60 0.75 -13.25
CA LYS A 112 10.00 1.55 -14.42
C LYS A 112 11.33 2.26 -14.21
N ARG A 113 11.62 2.75 -12.99
CA ARG A 113 12.84 3.52 -12.71
C ARG A 113 14.00 2.64 -12.27
N LEU A 114 13.77 1.66 -11.40
CA LEU A 114 14.82 0.73 -10.94
C LEU A 114 14.95 -0.53 -11.80
N GLY A 115 13.89 -0.89 -12.56
CA GLY A 115 13.89 -2.08 -13.42
C GLY A 115 13.68 -3.40 -12.69
N TYR A 116 13.36 -3.36 -11.39
CA TYR A 116 13.21 -4.55 -10.54
C TYR A 116 12.00 -5.38 -10.96
N LYS A 117 12.06 -6.69 -10.69
CA LYS A 117 11.00 -7.64 -11.06
C LYS A 117 10.05 -7.88 -9.89
N TYR A 118 8.75 -7.90 -10.21
CA TYR A 118 7.72 -8.22 -9.23
C TYR A 118 7.67 -9.72 -8.98
N CYS A 119 7.59 -10.11 -7.71
CA CYS A 119 7.49 -11.50 -7.29
C CYS A 119 6.09 -11.83 -6.77
N PHE A 120 5.51 -12.92 -7.29
CA PHE A 120 4.31 -13.52 -6.70
C PHE A 120 4.74 -14.44 -5.56
N LEU A 121 4.49 -13.99 -4.33
CA LEU A 121 4.90 -14.68 -3.11
C LEU A 121 3.67 -15.15 -2.31
N PRO A 122 3.69 -16.36 -1.74
CA PRO A 122 2.55 -16.93 -1.02
C PRO A 122 2.37 -16.22 0.32
N ALA A 123 1.14 -15.96 0.76
CA ALA A 123 0.87 -15.37 2.08
C ALA A 123 1.21 -16.32 3.26
N THR A 124 1.42 -17.60 2.97
CA THR A 124 1.77 -18.64 3.93
C THR A 124 3.20 -19.13 3.70
N THR A 125 3.91 -19.43 4.78
CA THR A 125 5.29 -19.91 4.75
C THR A 125 5.51 -20.98 5.81
N GLU A 126 6.32 -21.99 5.48
CA GLU A 126 6.82 -22.97 6.46
C GLU A 126 8.10 -22.48 7.15
N ALA A 127 8.70 -21.42 6.64
CA ALA A 127 9.85 -20.75 7.23
C ALA A 127 9.40 -19.47 7.91
N ILE A 128 9.66 -19.36 9.21
CA ILE A 128 9.60 -18.08 9.91
C ILE A 128 10.78 -17.28 9.38
N SER A 129 10.52 -16.22 8.61
CA SER A 129 11.58 -15.47 7.94
C SER A 129 12.31 -14.55 8.90
N SER A 130 11.66 -14.22 10.03
CA SER A 130 12.13 -13.25 11.00
C SER A 130 11.90 -13.75 12.45
N PRO A 131 12.36 -14.96 12.84
CA PRO A 131 12.04 -15.54 14.14
C PRO A 131 12.66 -14.71 15.26
N MET A 132 11.95 -14.60 16.40
CA MET A 132 12.48 -13.96 17.62
C MET A 132 13.91 -14.47 17.93
N GLY A 133 14.91 -13.59 17.76
CA GLY A 133 16.33 -13.94 17.83
C GLY A 133 17.24 -12.79 17.44
N LEU A 134 18.55 -13.03 17.36
CA LEU A 134 19.55 -12.02 16.99
C LEU A 134 19.39 -11.61 15.52
N GLY A 135 18.48 -10.65 15.25
CA GLY A 135 18.19 -10.12 13.92
C GLY A 135 16.72 -9.85 13.64
N SER A 136 15.79 -10.28 14.51
CA SER A 136 14.36 -9.94 14.39
C SER A 136 13.62 -10.16 15.72
N ASP A 137 12.64 -9.29 15.98
CA ASP A 137 11.81 -9.30 17.18
C ASP A 137 10.34 -9.68 16.90
N SER A 138 10.03 -10.41 15.81
CA SER A 138 8.64 -10.73 15.47
C SER A 138 8.09 -12.06 15.99
N GLU A 139 6.86 -12.02 16.52
CA GLU A 139 6.08 -13.18 16.93
C GLU A 139 5.35 -13.80 15.72
N PRO A 140 5.60 -15.06 15.36
CA PRO A 140 5.02 -15.68 14.17
C PRO A 140 3.53 -16.03 14.35
N VAL A 141 2.71 -15.77 13.34
CA VAL A 141 1.28 -16.14 13.35
C VAL A 141 1.09 -17.56 12.82
N SER A 142 0.96 -18.53 13.73
CA SER A 142 0.69 -19.93 13.40
C SER A 142 -0.76 -20.14 12.98
N ILE A 143 -0.97 -20.86 11.89
CA ILE A 143 -2.28 -21.26 11.39
C ILE A 143 -2.33 -22.76 11.05
N PHE A 144 -3.54 -23.30 10.91
CA PHE A 144 -3.77 -24.62 10.37
C PHE A 144 -4.45 -24.49 9.01
N PHE A 145 -3.74 -24.82 7.95
CA PHE A 145 -4.20 -24.66 6.57
C PHE A 145 -4.18 -26.02 5.87
N LEU A 146 -5.35 -26.45 5.36
CA LEU A 146 -5.52 -27.69 4.61
C LEU A 146 -4.94 -28.95 5.30
N GLY A 147 -5.10 -29.07 6.62
CA GLY A 147 -4.60 -30.24 7.35
C GLY A 147 -3.16 -30.12 7.83
N GLN A 148 -2.47 -29.01 7.54
CA GLN A 148 -1.07 -28.79 7.89
C GLN A 148 -0.91 -27.54 8.76
N LYS A 149 -0.03 -27.62 9.76
CA LYS A 149 0.40 -26.45 10.52
C LYS A 149 1.38 -25.65 9.66
N THR A 150 1.11 -24.37 9.47
CA THR A 150 1.96 -23.43 8.72
C THR A 150 1.90 -22.05 9.38
N TYR A 151 2.57 -21.06 8.82
CA TYR A 151 2.59 -19.69 9.34
C TYR A 151 2.12 -18.71 8.27
N LEU A 152 1.52 -17.60 8.71
CA LEU A 152 1.39 -16.42 7.86
C LEU A 152 2.73 -15.70 7.79
N ALA A 153 3.08 -15.18 6.62
CA ALA A 153 4.39 -14.57 6.42
C ALA A 153 4.52 -13.21 7.12
N ASP A 154 5.59 -13.06 7.88
CA ASP A 154 6.04 -11.83 8.55
C ASP A 154 6.88 -10.95 7.62
N SER A 155 7.67 -11.58 6.75
CA SER A 155 8.43 -10.99 5.65
C SER A 155 8.58 -12.06 4.55
N MET A 156 9.00 -11.65 3.35
CA MET A 156 9.37 -12.59 2.29
C MET A 156 10.84 -12.46 1.87
N GLN A 157 11.70 -11.94 2.74
CA GLN A 157 13.11 -11.67 2.42
C GLN A 157 13.79 -12.88 1.76
N PHE A 158 13.69 -14.06 2.37
CA PHE A 158 14.32 -15.27 1.81
C PHE A 158 13.76 -15.68 0.45
N ALA A 159 12.47 -15.49 0.22
CA ALA A 159 11.87 -15.79 -1.07
C ALA A 159 12.30 -14.77 -2.14
N LEU A 160 12.40 -13.48 -1.78
CA LEU A 160 12.95 -12.45 -2.64
C LEU A 160 14.43 -12.72 -2.96
N GLU A 161 15.23 -13.06 -1.95
CA GLU A 161 16.62 -13.48 -2.09
C GLU A 161 16.78 -14.65 -3.06
N TYR A 162 15.92 -15.67 -2.93
CA TYR A 162 15.90 -16.79 -3.87
C TYR A 162 15.54 -16.33 -5.29
N MET A 163 14.50 -15.50 -5.43
CA MET A 163 14.05 -14.98 -6.73
C MET A 163 15.09 -14.11 -7.43
N LEU A 164 15.84 -13.31 -6.67
CA LEU A 164 16.94 -12.49 -7.19
C LEU A 164 18.03 -13.35 -7.85
N ARG A 165 18.23 -14.57 -7.35
CA ARG A 165 19.25 -15.51 -7.83
C ARG A 165 18.79 -16.41 -8.98
N ILE A 166 17.51 -16.34 -9.39
CA ILE A 166 16.99 -17.16 -10.51
C ILE A 166 17.61 -16.72 -11.85
N ARG A 167 17.96 -15.44 -11.99
CA ARG A 167 18.54 -14.88 -13.23
C ARG A 167 19.59 -13.83 -12.93
N ASP A 168 20.78 -14.02 -13.46
CA ASP A 168 21.94 -13.13 -13.25
C ASP A 168 21.72 -11.69 -13.73
N GLU A 169 20.80 -11.47 -14.69
CA GLU A 169 20.52 -10.13 -15.22
C GLU A 169 19.57 -9.29 -14.35
N VAL A 170 18.97 -9.89 -13.31
CA VAL A 170 18.03 -9.20 -12.42
C VAL A 170 18.81 -8.45 -11.36
N THR A 171 18.75 -7.12 -11.40
CA THR A 171 19.45 -6.24 -10.44
C THR A 171 18.68 -6.03 -9.14
N GLY A 172 17.41 -6.41 -9.11
CA GLY A 172 16.56 -6.39 -7.92
C GLY A 172 15.18 -6.97 -8.18
N VAL A 173 14.55 -7.40 -7.10
CA VAL A 173 13.20 -7.95 -7.06
C VAL A 173 12.42 -7.28 -5.94
N TYR A 174 11.10 -7.31 -6.03
CA TYR A 174 10.24 -6.74 -5.01
C TYR A 174 8.89 -7.45 -4.92
N TYR A 175 8.23 -7.28 -3.77
CA TYR A 175 6.81 -7.52 -3.64
C TYR A 175 6.14 -6.39 -2.86
N ALA A 176 4.83 -6.25 -3.04
CA ALA A 176 3.99 -5.30 -2.32
C ALA A 176 2.74 -6.05 -1.89
N ASN A 177 2.69 -6.49 -0.63
CA ASN A 177 1.59 -7.30 -0.10
C ASN A 177 1.50 -7.19 1.43
N ASN A 178 0.58 -7.95 2.01
CA ASN A 178 0.39 -8.07 3.44
C ASN A 178 1.52 -8.88 4.07
N SER A 179 1.93 -8.44 5.26
CA SER A 179 2.69 -9.20 6.23
C SER A 179 1.91 -9.32 7.53
N PHE A 180 2.25 -10.33 8.32
CA PHE A 180 1.52 -10.75 9.51
C PHE A 180 2.44 -10.93 10.70
N ARG A 181 1.98 -10.46 11.84
CA ARG A 181 2.78 -10.29 13.04
C ARG A 181 1.91 -10.56 14.26
N GLY A 182 2.39 -11.41 15.16
CA GLY A 182 1.63 -12.01 16.25
C GLY A 182 1.57 -11.16 17.53
N GLU A 183 2.26 -10.03 17.56
CA GLU A 183 2.37 -9.16 18.73
C GLU A 183 1.05 -8.43 19.02
N GLU A 184 0.91 -7.84 20.20
CA GLU A 184 -0.26 -7.02 20.53
C GLU A 184 -0.30 -5.76 19.66
N ALA A 185 -1.45 -5.51 19.01
CA ALA A 185 -1.64 -4.30 18.22
C ALA A 185 -1.69 -3.05 19.11
N ASP A 186 -1.15 -1.95 18.58
CA ASP A 186 -1.23 -0.62 19.18
C ASP A 186 -1.59 0.45 18.14
N ALA A 187 -1.41 1.73 18.48
CA ALA A 187 -1.75 2.84 17.61
C ALA A 187 -0.88 2.94 16.33
N MET A 188 0.30 2.32 16.32
CA MET A 188 1.28 2.36 15.24
C MET A 188 1.57 0.96 14.64
N HIS A 189 1.19 -0.12 15.34
CA HIS A 189 1.46 -1.50 14.96
C HIS A 189 0.16 -2.29 14.82
N LEU A 190 -0.14 -2.74 13.60
CA LEU A 190 -1.23 -3.68 13.34
C LEU A 190 -0.62 -5.07 13.11
N ASN A 191 -1.29 -6.13 13.60
CA ASN A 191 -0.94 -7.53 13.32
C ASN A 191 -0.94 -7.89 11.83
N ARG A 192 -1.58 -7.05 11.01
CA ARG A 192 -1.61 -7.17 9.55
C ARG A 192 -1.36 -5.79 8.98
N PHE A 193 -0.34 -5.70 8.14
CA PHE A 193 0.06 -4.45 7.51
C PHE A 193 0.52 -4.71 6.08
N PHE A 194 0.44 -3.69 5.24
CA PHE A 194 1.03 -3.72 3.91
C PHE A 194 2.42 -3.12 3.96
N HIS A 195 3.35 -3.73 3.26
CA HIS A 195 4.64 -3.10 2.99
C HIS A 195 5.12 -3.41 1.58
N VAL A 196 6.15 -2.68 1.18
CA VAL A 196 6.89 -2.93 -0.05
C VAL A 196 8.28 -3.38 0.37
N GLU A 197 8.64 -4.60 0.00
CA GLU A 197 9.93 -5.19 0.33
C GLU A 197 10.71 -5.41 -0.96
N CYS A 198 11.99 -5.07 -0.95
CA CYS A 198 12.88 -5.19 -2.10
C CYS A 198 14.16 -5.90 -1.69
N GLU A 199 14.62 -6.81 -2.54
CA GLU A 199 15.95 -7.42 -2.46
C GLU A 199 16.71 -7.04 -3.72
N LEU A 200 17.97 -6.61 -3.59
CA LEU A 200 18.72 -5.98 -4.67
C LEU A 200 20.21 -6.31 -4.61
N LEU A 201 20.85 -6.35 -5.78
CA LEU A 201 22.29 -6.56 -5.88
C LEU A 201 23.04 -5.26 -5.58
N GLY A 202 24.05 -5.35 -4.72
CA GLY A 202 24.98 -4.25 -4.47
C GLY A 202 25.43 -4.14 -3.02
N PRO A 203 26.28 -3.15 -2.71
CA PRO A 203 26.66 -2.84 -1.35
C PRO A 203 25.51 -2.22 -0.57
N PHE A 204 25.61 -2.19 0.76
CA PHE A 204 24.64 -1.57 1.66
C PHE A 204 24.29 -0.11 1.27
N SER A 205 25.29 0.67 0.82
CA SER A 205 25.08 2.03 0.34
C SER A 205 24.10 2.12 -0.83
N LYS A 206 24.02 1.09 -1.68
CA LYS A 206 23.05 1.02 -2.77
C LYS A 206 21.62 0.85 -2.25
N GLY A 207 21.47 0.09 -1.17
CA GLY A 207 20.20 -0.03 -0.44
C GLY A 207 19.74 1.31 0.11
N ILE A 208 20.64 2.05 0.75
CA ILE A 208 20.36 3.41 1.25
C ILE A 208 19.94 4.33 0.10
N GLU A 209 20.73 4.43 -0.97
CA GLU A 209 20.40 5.26 -2.14
C GLU A 209 19.03 4.92 -2.73
N THR A 210 18.68 3.63 -2.76
CA THR A 210 17.39 3.16 -3.27
C THR A 210 16.24 3.59 -2.35
N ALA A 211 16.40 3.45 -1.03
CA ALA A 211 15.41 3.85 -0.04
C ALA A 211 15.21 5.38 -0.02
N GLU A 212 16.29 6.16 -0.06
CA GLU A 212 16.22 7.62 -0.15
C GLU A 212 15.49 8.06 -1.42
N ALA A 213 15.88 7.51 -2.58
CA ALA A 213 15.22 7.82 -3.84
C ALA A 213 13.74 7.42 -3.87
N TYR A 214 13.37 6.33 -3.19
CA TYR A 214 11.99 5.89 -3.06
C TYR A 214 11.16 6.87 -2.24
N ILE A 215 11.65 7.29 -1.07
CA ILE A 215 10.99 8.30 -0.23
C ILE A 215 10.79 9.59 -1.02
N ILE A 216 11.84 10.07 -1.69
CA ILE A 216 11.77 11.30 -2.49
C ILE A 216 10.80 11.16 -3.66
N GLN A 217 10.70 9.99 -4.29
CA GLN A 217 9.72 9.76 -5.34
C GLN A 217 8.28 9.85 -4.79
N LEU A 218 8.00 9.23 -3.64
CA LEU A 218 6.69 9.30 -2.99
C LEU A 218 6.32 10.72 -2.59
N VAL A 219 7.26 11.44 -1.97
CA VAL A 219 7.04 12.84 -1.56
C VAL A 219 6.84 13.75 -2.77
N SER A 220 7.64 13.58 -3.82
CA SER A 220 7.51 14.39 -5.05
C SER A 220 6.17 14.14 -5.73
N ALA A 221 5.76 12.88 -5.92
CA ALA A 221 4.45 12.55 -6.46
C ALA A 221 3.31 13.10 -5.59
N SER A 222 3.47 13.07 -4.26
CA SER A 222 2.46 13.62 -3.34
C SER A 222 2.28 15.13 -3.50
N VAL A 223 3.37 15.87 -3.79
CA VAL A 223 3.33 17.32 -4.02
C VAL A 223 2.88 17.64 -5.45
N GLU A 224 3.32 16.89 -6.46
CA GLU A 224 3.10 17.20 -7.87
C GLU A 224 1.73 16.72 -8.37
N GLU A 225 1.27 15.56 -7.90
CA GLU A 225 0.08 14.87 -8.42
C GLU A 225 -1.08 14.80 -7.41
N HIS A 226 -0.78 14.94 -6.11
CA HIS A 226 -1.76 14.72 -5.04
C HIS A 226 -1.82 15.84 -4.00
N GLU A 227 -1.40 17.06 -4.37
CA GLU A 227 -1.30 18.21 -3.46
C GLU A 227 -2.60 18.47 -2.67
N GLU A 228 -3.72 18.49 -3.38
CA GLU A 228 -5.04 18.79 -2.79
C GLU A 228 -5.49 17.70 -1.81
N LEU A 229 -5.17 16.43 -2.10
CA LEU A 229 -5.42 15.32 -1.18
C LEU A 229 -4.60 15.47 0.11
N VAL A 230 -3.32 15.86 0.00
CA VAL A 230 -2.46 16.08 1.16
C VAL A 230 -2.95 17.28 1.97
N LYS A 231 -3.28 18.42 1.33
CA LYS A 231 -3.84 19.58 2.01
C LYS A 231 -5.15 19.27 2.73
N ALA A 232 -5.99 18.42 2.14
CA ALA A 232 -7.25 18.00 2.75
C ALA A 232 -7.06 17.21 4.05
N VAL A 233 -6.00 16.40 4.15
CA VAL A 233 -5.75 15.54 5.30
C VAL A 233 -4.83 16.20 6.32
N ALA A 234 -3.70 16.74 5.86
CA ALA A 234 -2.63 17.30 6.67
C ALA A 234 -2.70 18.83 6.85
N GLY A 235 -3.59 19.52 6.14
CA GLY A 235 -3.77 20.98 6.19
C GLY A 235 -2.76 21.78 5.35
N THR A 236 -1.57 21.24 5.09
CA THR A 236 -0.50 21.89 4.29
C THR A 236 0.39 20.84 3.61
N THR A 237 1.12 21.25 2.57
CA THR A 237 2.22 20.48 1.95
C THR A 237 3.61 20.96 2.38
N ASP A 238 3.71 21.97 3.26
CA ASP A 238 5.00 22.57 3.66
C ASP A 238 6.00 21.55 4.20
N HIS A 239 5.52 20.56 4.97
CA HIS A 239 6.37 19.49 5.50
C HIS A 239 6.98 18.59 4.41
N LEU A 240 6.24 18.36 3.32
CA LEU A 240 6.72 17.61 2.16
C LEU A 240 7.75 18.43 1.38
N VAL A 241 7.44 19.71 1.14
CA VAL A 241 8.34 20.65 0.46
C VAL A 241 9.65 20.79 1.25
N ALA A 242 9.57 20.93 2.57
CA ALA A 242 10.74 21.04 3.43
C ALA A 242 11.60 19.76 3.42
N LEU A 243 11.01 18.58 3.32
CA LEU A 243 11.77 17.33 3.16
C LEU A 243 12.52 17.29 1.81
N LEU A 244 11.88 17.73 0.72
CA LEU A 244 12.53 17.83 -0.60
C LEU A 244 13.66 18.86 -0.60
N GLU A 245 13.48 20.00 0.08
CA GLU A 245 14.50 21.01 0.26
C GLU A 245 15.66 20.50 1.11
N LEU A 246 15.39 19.79 2.20
CA LEU A 246 16.40 19.15 3.04
C LEU A 246 17.27 18.21 2.20
N TYR A 247 16.64 17.30 1.44
CA TYR A 247 17.33 16.38 0.54
C TYR A 247 18.22 17.09 -0.49
N ARG A 248 17.71 18.18 -1.10
CA ARG A 248 18.48 19.00 -2.05
C ARG A 248 19.67 19.70 -1.37
N SER A 249 19.46 20.26 -0.18
CA SER A 249 20.50 20.96 0.57
C SER A 249 21.63 20.02 1.03
N TYR A 250 21.33 18.73 1.20
CA TYR A 250 22.29 17.67 1.52
C TYR A 250 22.83 16.95 0.27
N GLY A 251 22.79 17.59 -0.90
CA GLY A 251 23.42 17.06 -2.12
C GLY A 251 22.74 15.81 -2.66
N GLY A 252 21.44 15.65 -2.44
CA GLY A 252 20.67 14.48 -2.88
C GLY A 252 20.87 13.26 -1.98
N LYS A 253 21.04 13.48 -0.67
CA LYS A 253 21.12 12.43 0.36
C LYS A 253 20.38 12.89 1.60
N PHE A 254 19.94 11.95 2.44
CA PHE A 254 19.50 12.31 3.79
C PHE A 254 20.68 12.39 4.75
N PRO A 255 20.56 13.17 5.84
CA PRO A 255 21.51 13.10 6.95
C PRO A 255 21.61 11.66 7.48
N GLN A 256 22.83 11.16 7.63
CA GLN A 256 23.11 9.82 8.15
C GLN A 256 23.95 9.96 9.42
N ILE A 257 23.56 9.23 10.46
CA ILE A 257 24.28 9.13 11.72
C ILE A 257 24.42 7.65 12.07
N SER A 258 25.52 7.27 12.72
CA SER A 258 25.63 5.92 13.26
C SER A 258 24.70 5.74 14.46
N VAL A 259 24.40 4.49 14.82
CA VAL A 259 23.61 4.21 16.03
C VAL A 259 24.32 4.74 17.28
N ASP A 260 25.66 4.58 17.35
CA ASP A 260 26.46 5.07 18.47
C ASP A 260 26.40 6.60 18.58
N ASP A 261 26.50 7.32 17.46
CA ASP A 261 26.35 8.78 17.44
C ASP A 261 24.93 9.20 17.82
N ALA A 262 23.91 8.49 17.35
CA ALA A 262 22.51 8.76 17.68
C ALA A 262 22.24 8.59 19.18
N LEU A 263 22.81 7.56 19.81
CA LEU A 263 22.71 7.31 21.25
C LEU A 263 23.49 8.34 22.08
N ALA A 264 24.52 8.96 21.49
CA ALA A 264 25.29 10.03 22.11
C ALA A 264 24.61 11.41 22.00
N LEU A 265 23.56 11.56 21.19
CA LEU A 265 22.80 12.81 21.11
C LEU A 265 22.11 13.10 22.46
N PRO A 266 22.03 14.38 22.88
CA PRO A 266 21.27 14.74 24.07
C PRO A 266 19.82 14.29 23.90
N VAL A 267 19.25 13.70 24.96
CA VAL A 267 17.85 13.27 25.00
C VAL A 267 16.97 14.44 24.57
N ILE A 268 16.15 14.23 23.55
CA ILE A 268 15.19 15.22 23.08
C ILE A 268 14.13 15.38 24.18
N VAL A 269 14.21 16.47 24.94
CA VAL A 269 13.21 16.85 25.94
C VAL A 269 12.28 17.90 25.32
N GLY A 270 11.17 17.47 24.72
CA GLY A 270 10.13 18.34 24.15
C GLY A 270 9.32 17.71 23.03
N ASP A 271 8.15 18.27 22.74
CA ASP A 271 7.29 17.84 21.63
C ASP A 271 8.07 17.93 20.31
N CYS A 272 8.20 16.79 19.63
CA CYS A 272 8.87 16.65 18.33
C CYS A 272 8.25 17.58 17.29
N ALA A 273 8.82 18.77 17.16
CA ALA A 273 8.69 19.63 15.99
C ALA A 273 10.07 20.18 15.65
N LEU A 274 10.51 19.85 14.42
CA LEU A 274 11.54 20.56 13.65
C LEU A 274 13.00 20.37 14.10
N TRP A 275 13.66 19.33 13.58
CA TRP A 275 15.03 19.48 13.06
C TRP A 275 14.97 19.90 11.59
N LEU A 276 14.47 21.10 11.35
CA LEU A 276 14.69 21.84 10.11
C LEU A 276 15.22 23.22 10.51
N GLY A 277 16.55 23.36 10.49
CA GLY A 277 17.23 24.65 10.57
C GLY A 277 17.71 25.05 11.96
N SER A 278 18.95 24.66 12.30
CA SER A 278 19.84 25.63 12.93
C SER A 278 21.18 25.62 12.20
N SER A 279 21.32 26.61 11.32
CA SER A 279 22.59 27.07 10.77
C SER A 279 23.44 27.66 11.90
N ASN A 280 23.99 26.81 12.77
CA ASN A 280 25.11 27.11 13.68
C ASN A 280 25.43 25.89 14.55
N MET A 281 26.18 24.93 14.02
CA MET A 281 27.07 24.10 14.85
C MET A 281 28.41 23.90 14.15
N THR A 282 29.09 25.03 13.94
CA THR A 282 30.55 25.08 13.99
C THR A 282 30.93 24.80 15.44
N THR A 283 31.50 23.64 15.77
CA THR A 283 32.68 23.45 16.65
C THR A 283 33.02 21.96 16.74
N PHE A 284 34.27 21.67 16.39
CA PHE A 284 34.99 20.40 16.45
C PHE A 284 34.95 19.71 17.81
N VAL A 285 35.10 18.36 17.81
CA VAL A 285 36.26 17.70 18.45
C VAL A 285 36.73 16.57 17.52
N THR A 286 38.05 16.52 17.32
CA THR A 286 38.85 15.54 16.56
C THR A 286 38.61 14.08 16.95
#